data_AF-A0AAF0BRX2-F1
#
_entry.id   AF-A0AAF0BRX2-F1
#
_cell.length_a   1.000
_cell.length_b   1.000
_cell.length_c   1.000
_cell.angle_alpha   90.00
_cell.angle_beta   90.00
_cell.angle_gamma   90.00
#
_symmetry.space_group_name_H-M   'P 1'
#
loop_
_entity.id
_entity.type
_entity.pdbx_description
1 polymer ?
#
loop_
_entity_poly.entity_id
_entity_poly.type
_entity_poly.pdbx_seq_one_letter_code
_entity_poly.pdbx_strand_id
1 'polypeptide(L)'
;MTGNETRLGPDDLVGREFAIGLRGYDRDEVDAFLGQAAEAWRSSLSSTPPINGLSSSAMAALAGSQGDDAVPERTDPFAAPVGDEAFAAPAPPPAAEEPALAPTPAFDTSEPAPVAAVAEPEPEPAPAPEAEGTRAEAERDRTAAYAERKAAELDRAQARTELAQAQEEALHVVDQAQRRAEAVLAGAHDRAQAEADAVLEDARSRLSPLLEQERTVRARLERLRDELSAMADGGAATPEPTLPDPVDLVTAAEDDPETPEASFPVGYGSISVGS
;
A
#
# COMPACT_ATOMS: atom_id res chain seq x y z
N MET A 1 14.14 39.23 -3.27
CA MET A 1 13.47 38.57 -4.40
C MET A 1 12.67 37.42 -3.81
N THR A 2 11.35 37.56 -3.73
CA THR A 2 10.43 36.58 -3.16
C THR A 2 10.32 35.40 -4.11
N GLY A 3 10.86 34.24 -3.73
CA GLY A 3 10.65 33.00 -4.45
C GLY A 3 9.20 32.58 -4.29
N ASN A 4 8.40 32.76 -5.35
CA ASN A 4 7.14 32.04 -5.45
C ASN A 4 7.50 30.56 -5.59
N GLU A 5 7.33 29.80 -4.51
CA GLU A 5 7.25 28.35 -4.58
C GLU A 5 6.03 28.02 -5.45
N THR A 6 6.26 27.88 -6.75
CA THR A 6 5.25 27.42 -7.69
C THR A 6 4.90 25.99 -7.32
N ARG A 7 3.89 25.84 -6.47
CA ARG A 7 3.29 24.55 -6.15
C ARG A 7 2.81 23.95 -7.48
N LEU A 8 3.53 22.92 -7.95
CA LEU A 8 3.11 22.13 -9.10
C LEU A 8 1.72 21.56 -8.80
N GLY A 9 0.78 21.72 -9.72
CA GLY A 9 -0.51 21.03 -9.70
C GLY A 9 -0.41 19.63 -10.33
N PRO A 10 -1.43 18.78 -10.14
CA PRO A 10 -1.49 17.45 -10.77
C PRO A 10 -1.50 17.53 -12.31
N ASP A 11 -2.03 18.61 -12.89
CA ASP A 11 -2.04 18.80 -14.34
C ASP A 11 -0.66 19.23 -14.89
N ASP A 12 0.18 19.84 -14.04
CA ASP A 12 1.55 20.22 -14.41
C ASP A 12 2.50 19.02 -14.50
N LEU A 13 2.14 17.88 -13.91
CA LEU A 13 2.90 16.63 -14.00
C LEU A 13 2.71 15.93 -15.35
N VAL A 14 1.51 16.01 -15.93
CA VAL A 14 1.16 15.30 -17.18
C VAL A 14 1.74 15.99 -18.43
N GLY A 15 2.01 17.30 -18.35
CA GLY A 15 2.58 18.09 -19.44
C GLY A 15 4.08 18.40 -19.31
N ARG A 16 4.77 17.79 -18.34
CA ARG A 16 6.16 18.11 -18.04
C ARG A 16 7.11 17.46 -19.06
N GLU A 17 7.83 18.27 -19.82
CA GLU A 17 8.90 17.77 -20.69
C GLU A 17 10.21 17.63 -19.91
N PHE A 18 10.88 16.49 -20.08
CA PHE A 18 12.18 16.20 -19.48
C PHE A 18 13.29 16.24 -20.54
N ALA A 19 14.49 16.66 -20.15
CA ALA A 19 15.64 16.63 -21.02
C ALA A 19 16.03 15.18 -21.35
N ILE A 20 16.20 14.88 -22.63
CA ILE A 20 16.55 13.53 -23.10
C ILE A 20 18.08 13.37 -23.11
N GLY A 21 18.58 12.31 -22.47
CA GLY A 21 20.00 11.95 -22.40
C GLY A 21 20.32 10.63 -23.10
N LEU A 22 21.61 10.38 -23.34
CA LEU A 22 22.11 9.16 -24.02
C LEU A 22 21.83 7.85 -23.26
N ARG A 23 21.52 7.96 -21.96
CA ARG A 23 21.00 6.90 -21.10
C ARG A 23 19.96 7.53 -20.19
N GLY A 24 18.79 6.92 -20.11
CA GLY A 24 17.67 7.43 -19.33
C GLY A 24 16.62 6.35 -19.15
N TYR A 25 15.59 6.70 -18.38
CA TYR A 25 14.39 5.89 -18.24
C TYR A 25 13.62 5.84 -19.56
N ASP A 26 12.89 4.74 -19.79
CA ASP A 26 12.00 4.63 -20.93
C ASP A 26 10.92 5.71 -20.84
N ARG A 27 10.70 6.41 -21.96
CA ARG A 27 9.80 7.56 -21.98
C ARG A 27 8.36 7.15 -21.70
N ASP A 28 7.91 6.05 -22.30
CA ASP A 28 6.52 5.60 -22.19
C ASP A 28 6.24 5.08 -20.77
N GLU A 29 7.23 4.45 -20.14
CA GLU A 29 7.15 4.05 -18.73
C GLU A 29 7.05 5.25 -17.77
N VAL A 30 7.85 6.29 -17.98
CA VAL A 30 7.79 7.53 -17.19
C VAL A 30 6.46 8.24 -17.41
N ASP A 31 5.97 8.33 -18.65
CA ASP A 31 4.69 8.96 -18.97
C ASP A 31 3.52 8.20 -18.31
N ALA A 32 3.55 6.85 -18.34
CA ALA A 32 2.55 6.01 -17.67
C ALA A 32 2.57 6.20 -16.14
N PHE A 33 3.76 6.25 -15.55
CA PHE A 33 3.94 6.47 -14.11
C PHE A 33 3.41 7.85 -13.68
N LEU A 34 3.74 8.92 -14.42
CA LEU A 34 3.26 10.26 -14.12
C LEU A 34 1.74 10.38 -14.25
N GLY A 35 1.14 9.65 -15.19
CA GLY A 35 -0.31 9.53 -15.30
C GLY A 35 -0.96 8.95 -14.04
N GLN A 36 -0.43 7.84 -13.53
CA GLN A 36 -0.92 7.20 -12.30
C GLN A 36 -0.74 8.12 -11.08
N ALA A 37 0.41 8.79 -10.96
CA ALA A 37 0.69 9.72 -9.87
C ALA A 37 -0.28 10.92 -9.87
N ALA A 38 -0.59 11.48 -11.05
CA ALA A 38 -1.55 12.57 -11.19
C ALA A 38 -2.98 12.12 -10.81
N GLU A 39 -3.38 10.90 -11.19
CA GLU A 39 -4.70 10.35 -10.85
C GLU A 39 -4.85 10.08 -9.34
N ALA A 40 -3.82 9.50 -8.71
CA ALA A 40 -3.79 9.30 -7.26
C ALA A 40 -3.89 10.64 -6.50
N TRP A 41 -3.21 11.69 -6.99
CA TRP A 41 -3.29 13.01 -6.39
C TRP A 41 -4.67 13.65 -6.56
N ARG A 42 -5.28 13.58 -7.75
CA ARG A 42 -6.66 14.04 -7.96
C ARG A 42 -7.63 13.30 -7.04
N SER A 43 -7.44 11.99 -6.88
CA SER A 43 -8.24 11.17 -5.98
C SER A 43 -8.12 11.64 -4.53
N SER A 44 -6.91 11.94 -4.05
CA SER A 44 -6.68 12.50 -2.71
C SER A 44 -7.34 13.88 -2.51
N LEU A 45 -7.27 14.75 -3.52
CA LEU A 45 -7.94 16.06 -3.49
C LEU A 45 -9.47 15.92 -3.46
N SER A 46 -10.04 14.98 -4.23
CA SER A 46 -11.48 14.71 -4.24
C SER A 46 -11.97 13.97 -2.98
N SER A 47 -11.10 13.18 -2.35
CA SER A 47 -11.38 12.44 -1.13
C SER A 47 -11.27 13.29 0.13
N THR A 48 -10.84 14.55 0.01
CA THR A 48 -10.93 15.52 1.10
C THR A 48 -12.38 15.99 1.17
N PRO A 49 -13.19 15.56 2.17
CA PRO A 49 -14.57 16.00 2.27
C PRO A 49 -14.61 17.53 2.37
N PRO A 50 -15.55 18.23 1.72
CA PRO A 50 -15.66 19.68 1.80
C PRO A 50 -15.88 20.08 3.27
N ILE A 51 -14.85 20.67 3.87
CA ILE A 51 -14.86 21.18 5.25
C ILE A 51 -15.96 22.25 5.44
N ASN A 52 -16.53 22.79 4.35
CA ASN A 52 -17.65 23.74 4.38
C ASN A 52 -19.05 23.11 4.55
N GLY A 53 -19.19 21.78 4.61
CA GLY A 53 -20.48 21.11 4.86
C GLY A 53 -20.79 20.81 6.33
N LEU A 54 -19.79 20.90 7.21
CA LEU A 54 -19.92 20.45 8.60
C LEU A 54 -20.67 21.44 9.52
N SER A 55 -20.90 22.69 9.10
CA SER A 55 -21.55 23.69 9.94
C SER A 55 -23.06 23.50 10.13
N SER A 56 -23.77 22.78 9.24
CA SER A 56 -25.24 22.63 9.36
C SER A 56 -25.68 21.33 10.02
N SER A 57 -24.94 20.23 9.84
CA SER A 57 -25.25 18.96 10.50
C SER A 57 -24.70 18.90 11.94
N ALA A 58 -23.57 19.56 12.22
CA ALA A 58 -23.03 19.64 13.57
C ALA A 58 -23.89 20.55 14.48
N MET A 59 -24.46 21.65 13.96
CA MET A 59 -25.40 22.49 14.72
C MET A 59 -26.74 21.79 15.01
N ALA A 60 -27.22 20.92 14.11
CA ALA A 60 -28.40 20.10 14.37
C ALA A 60 -28.13 19.01 15.42
N ALA A 61 -26.90 18.48 15.50
CA ALA A 61 -26.48 17.56 16.55
C ALA A 61 -26.19 18.26 17.89
N LEU A 62 -25.67 19.50 17.86
CA LEU A 62 -25.36 20.28 19.06
C LEU A 62 -26.60 20.84 19.78
N ALA A 63 -27.71 21.02 19.06
CA ALA A 63 -29.00 21.41 19.67
C ALA A 63 -29.71 20.25 20.40
N GLY A 64 -29.23 19.01 20.26
CA GLY A 64 -29.85 17.81 20.84
C GLY A 64 -29.02 17.07 21.89
N SER A 65 -27.79 17.50 22.18
CA SER A 65 -26.89 16.75 23.06
C SER A 65 -26.19 17.67 24.05
N GLN A 66 -26.84 17.84 25.20
CA GLN A 66 -26.27 18.38 26.41
C GLN A 66 -25.80 17.17 27.24
N GLY A 67 -24.49 16.95 27.31
CA GLY A 67 -23.89 15.94 28.18
C GLY A 67 -22.55 15.39 27.70
N ASP A 68 -21.51 15.80 28.43
CA ASP A 68 -20.17 15.22 28.57
C ASP A 68 -19.06 15.51 27.55
N ASP A 69 -18.03 16.14 28.13
CA ASP A 69 -16.70 16.47 27.63
C ASP A 69 -15.88 15.25 27.22
N ALA A 70 -15.18 15.35 26.08
CA ALA A 70 -13.72 15.23 25.99
C ALA A 70 -13.27 15.05 24.52
N VAL A 71 -12.55 16.05 24.00
CA VAL A 71 -11.88 16.04 22.70
C VAL A 71 -10.42 15.59 22.88
N PRO A 72 -9.89 14.62 22.12
CA PRO A 72 -8.45 14.51 21.93
C PRO A 72 -8.00 15.31 20.70
N GLU A 73 -6.98 16.13 20.91
CA GLU A 73 -6.21 16.79 19.86
C GLU A 73 -5.53 15.78 18.95
N ARG A 74 -5.57 16.10 17.66
CA ARG A 74 -5.00 15.35 16.56
C ARG A 74 -3.57 15.85 16.34
N THR A 75 -2.59 15.19 16.93
CA THR A 75 -1.17 15.40 16.63
C THR A 75 -0.73 14.43 15.53
N ASP A 76 -0.26 14.97 14.41
CA ASP A 76 0.38 14.23 13.32
C ASP A 76 1.71 13.59 13.76
N PRO A 77 1.91 12.27 13.57
CA PRO A 77 3.22 11.65 13.70
C PRO A 77 3.70 11.18 12.31
N PHE A 78 4.29 12.09 11.54
CA PHE A 78 5.11 11.69 10.40
C PHE A 78 6.44 12.45 10.40
N ALA A 79 7.31 12.05 11.33
CA ALA A 79 8.73 12.33 11.29
C ALA A 79 9.47 11.08 11.78
N ALA A 80 9.57 10.08 10.90
CA ALA A 80 10.47 8.96 11.11
C ALA A 80 11.93 9.43 10.95
N PRO A 81 12.86 9.00 11.82
CA PRO A 81 14.28 9.22 11.61
C PRO A 81 14.76 8.36 10.43
N VAL A 82 15.35 9.00 9.43
CA VAL A 82 16.09 8.32 8.36
C VAL A 82 17.33 7.69 9.00
N GLY A 83 17.21 6.43 9.40
CA GLY A 83 18.34 5.60 9.79
C GLY A 83 19.14 5.24 8.54
N ASP A 84 20.40 5.66 8.53
CA ASP A 84 21.43 5.37 7.54
C ASP A 84 21.90 3.90 7.66
N GLU A 85 20.96 2.95 7.55
CA GLU A 85 21.31 1.54 7.38
C GLU A 85 21.43 1.24 5.89
N ALA A 86 22.67 1.02 5.49
CA ALA A 86 23.07 0.51 4.19
C ALA A 86 22.32 -0.80 3.88
N PHE A 87 21.15 -0.67 3.26
CA PHE A 87 20.51 -1.76 2.53
C PHE A 87 21.43 -2.17 1.40
N ALA A 88 22.21 -3.23 1.63
CA ALA A 88 22.87 -3.98 0.58
C ALA A 88 21.78 -4.43 -0.40
N ALA A 89 21.76 -3.78 -1.57
CA ALA A 89 20.83 -4.10 -2.63
C ALA A 89 20.85 -5.61 -2.91
N PRO A 90 19.70 -6.31 -2.89
CA PRO A 90 19.66 -7.68 -3.36
C PRO A 90 20.14 -7.69 -4.82
N ALA A 91 21.12 -8.56 -5.10
CA ALA A 91 21.67 -8.71 -6.45
C ALA A 91 20.52 -8.91 -7.45
N PRO A 92 20.56 -8.21 -8.61
CA PRO A 92 19.52 -8.37 -9.62
C PRO A 92 19.44 -9.85 -10.02
N PRO A 93 18.23 -10.43 -10.16
CA PRO A 93 18.08 -11.76 -10.72
C PRO A 93 18.74 -11.78 -12.11
N PRO A 94 19.33 -12.92 -12.52
CA PRO A 94 19.90 -13.04 -13.87
C PRO A 94 18.80 -12.71 -14.88
N ALA A 95 19.12 -11.82 -15.81
CA ALA A 95 18.25 -11.41 -16.90
C ALA A 95 17.64 -12.65 -17.55
N ALA A 96 16.35 -12.86 -17.33
CA ALA A 96 15.58 -13.84 -18.06
C ALA A 96 15.59 -13.37 -19.52
N GLU A 97 16.17 -14.18 -20.39
CA GLU A 97 16.08 -14.03 -21.84
C GLU A 97 14.60 -13.85 -22.20
N GLU A 98 14.26 -12.70 -22.79
CA GLU A 98 12.94 -12.46 -23.37
C GLU A 98 12.62 -13.60 -24.33
N PRO A 99 11.56 -14.39 -24.10
CA PRO A 99 11.08 -15.30 -25.12
C PRO A 99 10.55 -14.44 -26.26
N ALA A 100 11.28 -14.44 -27.38
CA ALA A 100 10.88 -13.79 -28.62
C ALA A 100 9.40 -14.08 -28.90
N LEU A 101 8.63 -13.00 -28.98
CA LEU A 101 7.22 -12.99 -29.41
C LEU A 101 7.07 -13.85 -30.67
N ALA A 102 6.59 -15.08 -30.49
CA ALA A 102 6.23 -15.92 -31.62
C ALA A 102 5.08 -15.24 -32.38
N PRO A 103 5.14 -15.18 -33.72
CA PRO A 103 4.09 -14.56 -34.52
C PRO A 103 2.77 -15.29 -34.29
N THR A 104 1.76 -14.56 -33.87
CA THR A 104 0.37 -15.02 -33.81
C THR A 104 -0.03 -15.61 -35.15
N PRO A 105 -0.50 -16.88 -35.23
CA PRO A 105 -1.00 -17.42 -36.48
C PRO A 105 -2.31 -16.69 -36.85
N ALA A 106 -2.27 -15.96 -37.97
CA ALA A 106 -3.46 -15.41 -38.59
C ALA A 106 -4.42 -16.56 -38.92
N PHE A 107 -5.61 -16.55 -38.31
CA PHE A 107 -6.70 -17.45 -38.67
C PHE A 107 -7.19 -17.08 -40.07
N ASP A 108 -6.76 -17.85 -41.06
CA ASP A 108 -7.28 -17.80 -42.42
C ASP A 108 -8.67 -18.46 -42.45
N THR A 109 -9.71 -17.62 -42.40
CA THR A 109 -11.10 -18.01 -42.68
C THR A 109 -11.28 -18.18 -44.19
N SER A 110 -10.69 -19.22 -44.76
CA SER A 110 -10.93 -19.60 -46.15
C SER A 110 -12.27 -20.32 -46.29
N GLU A 111 -13.19 -19.58 -46.91
CA GLU A 111 -14.53 -19.90 -47.37
C GLU A 111 -14.55 -21.17 -48.28
N PRO A 112 -15.44 -22.15 -48.04
CA PRO A 112 -15.51 -23.35 -48.87
C PRO A 112 -16.15 -23.04 -50.24
N ALA A 113 -15.39 -23.22 -51.31
CA ALA A 113 -15.82 -23.07 -52.71
C ALA A 113 -16.84 -24.17 -53.13
N PRO A 114 -17.74 -23.87 -54.10
CA PRO A 114 -18.86 -24.73 -54.46
C PRO A 114 -18.48 -25.92 -55.36
N VAL A 115 -19.28 -26.96 -55.19
CA VAL A 115 -19.29 -28.26 -55.87
C VAL A 115 -19.32 -28.09 -57.41
N ALA A 116 -18.25 -28.51 -58.08
CA ALA A 116 -18.18 -28.56 -59.55
C ALA A 116 -18.70 -29.90 -60.09
N ALA A 117 -19.47 -29.76 -61.16
CA ALA A 117 -20.24 -30.75 -61.91
C ALA A 117 -19.58 -32.10 -62.20
N VAL A 118 -20.42 -33.14 -62.05
CA VAL A 118 -20.25 -34.51 -62.55
C VAL A 118 -20.21 -34.49 -64.08
N ALA A 119 -19.08 -34.87 -64.66
CA ALA A 119 -18.94 -35.15 -66.08
C ALA A 119 -18.91 -36.67 -66.30
N GLU A 120 -19.75 -37.17 -67.20
CA GLU A 120 -19.87 -38.59 -67.60
C GLU A 120 -18.59 -39.07 -68.34
N PRO A 121 -18.10 -40.30 -68.07
CA PRO A 121 -16.95 -40.85 -68.79
C PRO A 121 -17.35 -41.59 -70.08
N GLU A 122 -16.67 -41.21 -71.17
CA GLU A 122 -16.60 -41.88 -72.47
C GLU A 122 -15.88 -43.27 -72.42
N PRO A 123 -16.07 -44.14 -73.44
CA PRO A 123 -15.71 -45.57 -73.37
C PRO A 123 -14.22 -45.89 -73.53
N GLU A 124 -13.82 -46.96 -72.83
CA GLU A 124 -12.45 -47.46 -72.61
C GLU A 124 -11.66 -47.84 -73.88
N PRO A 125 -10.37 -47.44 -73.98
CA PRO A 125 -9.38 -48.08 -74.84
C PRO A 125 -8.78 -49.34 -74.18
N ALA A 126 -8.49 -50.35 -75.01
CA ALA A 126 -8.00 -51.67 -74.61
C ALA A 126 -6.67 -51.66 -73.80
N PRO A 127 -6.46 -52.64 -72.89
CA PRO A 127 -5.35 -52.65 -71.94
C PRO A 127 -3.99 -52.92 -72.62
N ALA A 128 -3.08 -51.96 -72.51
CA ALA A 128 -1.67 -52.12 -72.88
C ALA A 128 -0.87 -52.84 -71.76
N PRO A 129 0.09 -53.73 -72.09
CA PRO A 129 0.76 -54.61 -71.13
C PRO A 129 1.88 -53.98 -70.28
N GLU A 130 2.06 -52.65 -70.26
CA GLU A 130 3.12 -51.98 -69.49
C GLU A 130 2.70 -51.51 -68.07
N ALA A 131 1.47 -51.83 -67.64
CA ALA A 131 0.83 -51.27 -66.43
C ALA A 131 1.35 -51.80 -65.07
N GLU A 132 2.24 -52.79 -65.03
CA GLU A 132 2.67 -53.42 -63.77
C GLU A 132 3.68 -52.56 -62.99
N GLY A 133 4.63 -51.90 -63.68
CA GLY A 133 5.63 -51.03 -63.03
C GLY A 133 4.99 -49.82 -62.33
N THR A 134 4.02 -49.19 -63.00
CA THR A 134 3.30 -48.02 -62.47
C THR A 134 2.43 -48.33 -61.25
N ARG A 135 1.96 -49.58 -61.10
CA ARG A 135 1.17 -50.00 -59.93
C ARG A 135 2.04 -50.15 -58.68
N ALA A 136 3.23 -50.73 -58.83
CA ALA A 136 4.16 -50.89 -57.72
C ALA A 136 4.67 -49.54 -57.18
N GLU A 137 4.90 -48.56 -58.06
CA GLU A 137 5.24 -47.20 -57.67
C GLU A 137 4.07 -46.51 -56.95
N ALA A 138 2.85 -46.58 -57.49
CA ALA A 138 1.67 -46.01 -56.85
C ALA A 138 1.39 -46.63 -55.46
N GLU A 139 1.65 -47.92 -55.26
CA GLU A 139 1.54 -48.55 -53.94
C GLU A 139 2.59 -48.03 -52.96
N ARG A 140 3.84 -47.83 -53.40
CA ARG A 140 4.91 -47.22 -52.58
C ARG A 140 4.59 -45.78 -52.18
N ASP A 141 4.06 -44.99 -53.10
CA ASP A 141 3.67 -43.61 -52.81
C ASP A 141 2.53 -43.55 -51.78
N ARG A 142 1.58 -44.49 -51.86
CA ARG A 142 0.50 -44.60 -50.87
C ARG A 142 1.02 -45.01 -49.50
N THR A 143 1.95 -45.95 -49.42
CA THR A 143 2.51 -46.36 -48.13
C THR A 143 3.36 -45.26 -47.51
N ALA A 144 4.13 -44.52 -48.32
CA ALA A 144 4.88 -43.35 -47.88
C ALA A 144 3.94 -42.25 -47.37
N ALA A 145 2.92 -41.87 -48.13
CA ALA A 145 1.93 -40.86 -47.72
C ALA A 145 1.17 -41.27 -46.45
N TYR A 146 0.87 -42.57 -46.29
CA TYR A 146 0.26 -43.08 -45.06
C TYR A 146 1.22 -42.96 -43.86
N ALA A 147 2.50 -43.33 -44.03
CA ALA A 147 3.51 -43.22 -42.99
C ALA A 147 3.73 -41.76 -42.55
N GLU A 148 3.80 -40.82 -43.50
CA GLU A 148 3.92 -39.38 -43.22
C GLU A 148 2.71 -38.85 -42.45
N ARG A 149 1.49 -39.24 -42.85
CA ARG A 149 0.27 -38.84 -42.12
C ARG A 149 0.28 -39.37 -40.69
N LYS A 150 0.77 -40.59 -40.48
CA LYS A 150 0.88 -41.20 -39.15
C LYS A 150 1.95 -40.52 -38.30
N ALA A 151 3.10 -40.18 -38.87
CA ALA A 151 4.13 -39.40 -38.18
C ALA A 151 3.58 -38.03 -37.76
N ALA A 152 2.94 -37.29 -38.68
CA ALA A 152 2.33 -36.01 -38.37
C ALA A 152 1.20 -36.09 -37.32
N GLU A 153 0.48 -37.21 -37.25
CA GLU A 153 -0.52 -37.44 -36.20
C GLU A 153 0.14 -37.64 -34.81
N LEU A 154 1.25 -38.39 -34.76
CA LEU A 154 2.03 -38.57 -33.53
C LEU A 154 2.67 -37.26 -33.07
N ASP A 155 3.26 -36.48 -33.97
CA ASP A 155 3.85 -35.18 -33.65
C ASP A 155 2.79 -34.22 -33.07
N ARG A 156 1.58 -34.20 -33.66
CA ARG A 156 0.47 -33.40 -33.11
C ARG A 156 0.01 -33.90 -31.74
N ALA A 157 0.02 -35.20 -31.51
CA ALA A 157 -0.33 -35.75 -30.20
C ALA A 157 0.73 -35.38 -29.15
N GLN A 158 2.02 -35.45 -29.50
CA GLN A 158 3.13 -35.03 -28.64
C GLN A 158 3.07 -33.53 -28.32
N ALA A 159 2.86 -32.68 -29.33
CA ALA A 159 2.73 -31.24 -29.13
C ALA A 159 1.55 -30.89 -28.19
N ARG A 160 0.44 -31.64 -28.25
CA ARG A 160 -0.68 -31.46 -27.31
C ARG A 160 -0.33 -31.87 -25.88
N THR A 161 0.43 -32.95 -25.71
CA THR A 161 0.86 -33.37 -24.36
C THR A 161 1.87 -32.39 -23.76
N GLU A 162 2.82 -31.90 -24.56
CA GLU A 162 3.79 -30.89 -24.11
C GLU A 162 3.11 -29.57 -23.76
N LEU A 163 2.14 -29.14 -24.56
CA LEU A 163 1.35 -27.94 -24.25
C LEU A 163 0.55 -28.11 -22.95
N ALA A 164 -0.06 -29.28 -22.73
CA ALA A 164 -0.78 -29.54 -21.49
C ALA A 164 0.15 -29.54 -20.27
N GLN A 165 1.36 -30.11 -20.39
CA GLN A 165 2.37 -30.09 -19.34
C GLN A 165 2.85 -28.66 -19.05
N ALA A 166 3.15 -27.87 -20.08
CA ALA A 166 3.56 -26.48 -19.92
C ALA A 166 2.46 -25.63 -19.24
N GLN A 167 1.18 -25.90 -19.53
CA GLN A 167 0.06 -25.25 -18.85
C GLN A 167 -0.03 -25.64 -17.37
N GLU A 168 0.18 -26.91 -17.02
CA GLU A 168 0.20 -27.37 -15.63
C GLU A 168 1.37 -26.75 -14.86
N GLU A 169 2.56 -26.72 -15.45
CA GLU A 169 3.74 -26.07 -14.86
C GLU A 169 3.51 -24.57 -14.64
N ALA A 170 2.91 -23.87 -15.60
CA ALA A 170 2.57 -22.46 -15.47
C ALA A 170 1.60 -22.20 -14.31
N LEU A 171 0.54 -23.01 -14.17
CA LEU A 171 -0.40 -22.92 -13.06
C LEU A 171 0.30 -23.18 -11.72
N HIS A 172 1.20 -24.16 -11.65
CA HIS A 172 1.97 -24.44 -10.44
C HIS A 172 2.88 -23.25 -10.04
N VAL A 173 3.52 -22.57 -11.00
CA VAL A 173 4.32 -21.36 -10.73
C VAL A 173 3.45 -20.22 -10.20
N VAL A 174 2.25 -20.02 -10.75
CA VAL A 174 1.29 -19.01 -10.27
C VAL A 174 0.84 -19.31 -8.84
N ASP A 175 0.47 -20.56 -8.54
CA ASP A 175 0.09 -20.98 -7.18
C ASP A 175 1.22 -20.77 -6.18
N GLN A 176 2.46 -21.08 -6.57
CA GLN A 176 3.63 -20.86 -5.72
C GLN A 176 3.89 -19.37 -5.48
N ALA A 177 3.74 -18.53 -6.51
CA ALA A 177 3.87 -17.09 -6.39
C ALA A 177 2.78 -16.50 -5.48
N GLN A 178 1.53 -16.96 -5.61
CA GLN A 178 0.42 -16.55 -4.77
C GLN A 178 0.67 -16.90 -3.29
N ARG A 179 1.09 -18.13 -2.98
CA ARG A 179 1.41 -18.53 -1.61
C ARG A 179 2.55 -17.70 -1.00
N ARG A 180 3.56 -17.36 -1.80
CA ARG A 180 4.65 -16.48 -1.35
C ARG A 180 4.14 -15.07 -1.06
N ALA A 181 3.28 -14.51 -1.92
CA ALA A 181 2.68 -13.20 -1.71
C ALA A 181 1.82 -13.18 -0.44
N GLU A 182 0.97 -14.19 -0.23
CA GLU A 182 0.16 -14.34 0.98
C GLU A 182 1.02 -14.43 2.25
N ALA A 183 2.12 -15.20 2.20
CA ALA A 183 3.05 -15.30 3.33
C ALA A 183 3.73 -13.96 3.66
N VAL A 184 4.12 -13.18 2.64
CA VAL A 184 4.72 -11.85 2.83
C VAL A 184 3.69 -10.87 3.42
N LEU A 185 2.45 -10.89 2.94
CA LEU A 185 1.37 -10.05 3.46
C LEU A 185 1.03 -10.41 4.91
N ALA A 186 0.92 -11.70 5.24
CA ALA A 186 0.71 -12.16 6.61
C ALA A 186 1.84 -11.67 7.53
N GLY A 187 3.11 -11.86 7.14
CA GLY A 187 4.25 -11.39 7.93
C GLY A 187 4.38 -9.87 8.02
N ALA A 188 3.84 -9.11 7.07
CA ALA A 188 3.74 -7.65 7.17
C ALA A 188 2.63 -7.24 8.16
N HIS A 189 1.49 -7.93 8.13
CA HIS A 189 0.38 -7.70 9.05
C HIS A 189 0.78 -7.97 10.50
N ASP A 190 1.43 -9.11 10.75
CA ASP A 190 1.90 -9.49 12.09
C ASP A 190 2.88 -8.46 12.67
N ARG A 191 3.78 -7.93 11.84
CA ARG A 191 4.71 -6.86 12.24
C ARG A 191 4.00 -5.56 12.55
N ALA A 192 3.08 -5.12 11.69
CA ALA A 192 2.30 -3.92 11.92
C ALA A 192 1.46 -4.02 13.21
N GLN A 193 0.91 -5.20 13.49
CA GLN A 193 0.17 -5.44 14.73
C GLN A 193 1.09 -5.40 15.96
N ALA A 194 2.26 -6.04 15.89
CA ALA A 194 3.24 -6.01 16.98
C ALA A 194 3.75 -4.58 17.26
N GLU A 195 3.98 -3.78 16.23
CA GLU A 195 4.35 -2.36 16.35
C GLU A 195 3.22 -1.54 16.99
N ALA A 196 1.97 -1.76 16.58
CA ALA A 196 0.82 -1.09 17.17
C ALA A 196 0.66 -1.44 18.66
N ASP A 197 0.81 -2.71 19.03
CA ASP A 197 0.76 -3.16 20.41
C ASP A 197 1.88 -2.54 21.25
N ALA A 198 3.10 -2.45 20.71
CA ALA A 198 4.23 -1.82 21.38
C ALA A 198 4.00 -0.31 21.61
N VAL A 199 3.44 0.41 20.62
CA VAL A 199 3.09 1.83 20.78
C VAL A 199 2.00 2.03 21.83
N LEU A 200 0.99 1.15 21.87
CA LEU A 200 -0.05 1.20 22.89
C LEU A 200 0.49 0.91 24.30
N GLU A 201 1.41 -0.04 24.42
CA GLU A 201 2.07 -0.35 25.70
C GLU A 201 2.94 0.81 26.20
N ASP A 202 3.72 1.45 25.32
CA ASP A 202 4.50 2.65 25.65
C ASP A 202 3.58 3.81 26.07
N ALA A 203 2.51 4.07 25.32
CA ALA A 203 1.54 5.12 25.67
C ALA A 203 0.89 4.87 27.04
N ARG A 204 0.50 3.63 27.34
CA ARG A 204 -0.03 3.25 28.67
C ARG A 204 1.02 3.45 29.77
N SER A 205 2.27 3.08 29.50
CA SER A 205 3.38 3.25 30.45
C SER A 205 3.63 4.71 30.77
N ARG A 206 3.51 5.61 29.78
CA ARG A 206 3.63 7.07 29.96
C ARG A 206 2.44 7.70 30.67
N LEU A 207 1.23 7.20 30.42
CA LEU A 207 -0.01 7.73 31.00
C LEU A 207 -0.20 7.32 32.47
N SER A 208 0.26 6.13 32.86
CA SER A 208 0.16 5.62 34.23
C SER A 208 0.68 6.59 35.31
N PRO A 209 1.93 7.12 35.23
CA PRO A 209 2.43 8.05 36.25
C PRO A 209 1.69 9.38 36.28
N LEU A 210 1.18 9.87 35.14
CA LEU A 210 0.40 11.11 35.10
C LEU A 210 -0.93 10.96 35.84
N LEU A 211 -1.60 9.82 35.68
CA LEU A 211 -2.82 9.52 36.44
C LEU A 211 -2.55 9.34 37.93
N GLU A 212 -1.41 8.78 38.31
CA GLU A 212 -1.01 8.66 39.71
C GLU A 212 -0.70 10.03 40.33
N GLN A 213 -0.05 10.91 39.57
CA GLN A 213 0.18 12.30 39.95
C GLN A 213 -1.15 13.06 40.12
N GLU A 214 -2.09 12.91 39.19
CA GLU A 214 -3.42 13.50 39.28
C GLU A 214 -4.16 13.05 40.56
N ARG A 215 -4.13 11.76 40.87
CA ARG A 215 -4.73 11.21 42.11
C ARG A 215 -4.08 11.79 43.36
N THR A 216 -2.75 11.94 43.34
CA THR A 216 -1.98 12.51 44.46
C THR A 216 -2.35 13.98 44.70
N VAL A 217 -2.45 14.77 43.62
CA VAL A 217 -2.87 16.18 43.70
C VAL A 217 -4.31 16.29 44.20
N ARG A 218 -5.23 15.47 43.69
CA ARG A 218 -6.62 15.45 44.19
C ARG A 218 -6.70 15.13 45.68
N ALA A 219 -5.96 14.13 46.15
CA ALA A 219 -5.92 13.77 47.56
C ALA A 219 -5.36 14.91 48.44
N ARG A 220 -4.35 15.65 47.95
CA ARG A 220 -3.81 16.83 48.65
C ARG A 220 -4.84 17.96 48.74
N LEU A 221 -5.53 18.25 47.64
CA LEU A 221 -6.58 19.28 47.61
C LEU A 221 -7.74 18.93 48.53
N GLU A 222 -8.14 17.66 48.58
CA GLU A 222 -9.16 17.16 49.52
C GLU A 222 -8.72 17.35 50.98
N ARG A 223 -7.48 17.00 51.31
CA ARG A 223 -6.93 17.23 52.66
C ARG A 223 -6.95 18.72 53.05
N LEU A 224 -6.49 19.61 52.16
CA LEU A 224 -6.50 21.06 52.41
C LEU A 224 -7.91 21.61 52.59
N ARG A 225 -8.89 21.11 51.81
CA ARG A 225 -10.30 21.46 51.98
C ARG A 225 -10.80 21.05 53.37
N ASP A 226 -10.49 19.84 53.80
CA ASP A 226 -10.94 19.32 55.10
C ASP A 226 -10.28 20.07 56.27
N GLU A 227 -9.00 20.43 56.15
CA GLU A 227 -8.28 21.29 57.10
C GLU A 227 -8.89 22.70 57.20
N LEU A 228 -9.21 23.32 56.05
CA LEU A 228 -9.90 24.62 56.01
C LEU A 228 -11.29 24.54 56.64
N SER A 229 -12.04 23.46 56.40
CA SER A 229 -13.33 23.22 57.02
C SER A 229 -13.21 23.10 58.55
N ALA A 230 -12.22 22.34 59.03
CA ALA A 230 -11.98 22.17 60.46
C ALA A 230 -11.57 23.48 61.16
N MET A 231 -10.76 24.33 60.50
CA MET A 231 -10.43 25.66 61.02
C MET A 231 -11.65 26.59 61.07
N ALA A 232 -12.52 26.53 60.08
CA ALA A 232 -13.76 27.31 60.06
C ALA A 232 -14.71 26.90 61.20
N ASP A 233 -14.85 25.60 61.45
CA ASP A 233 -15.70 25.07 62.53
C ASP A 233 -15.11 25.35 63.93
N GLY A 234 -13.77 25.29 64.08
CA GLY A 234 -13.07 25.57 65.34
C GLY A 234 -12.93 27.07 65.68
N GLY A 235 -12.94 27.94 64.66
CA GLY A 235 -12.75 29.40 64.80
C GLY A 235 -13.93 30.16 65.37
N ALA A 236 -15.08 29.52 65.61
CA ALA A 236 -16.27 30.17 66.18
C ALA A 236 -16.11 30.61 67.66
N ALA A 237 -14.96 30.38 68.32
CA ALA A 237 -14.78 30.66 69.74
C ALA A 237 -13.48 31.39 70.15
N THR A 238 -12.61 31.85 69.24
CA THR A 238 -11.37 32.57 69.62
C THR A 238 -11.11 33.85 68.81
N PRO A 239 -10.56 34.91 69.44
CA PRO A 239 -10.40 36.23 68.84
C PRO A 239 -9.40 36.25 67.68
N GLU A 240 -9.71 37.11 66.69
CA GLU A 240 -8.99 37.34 65.43
C GLU A 240 -7.47 37.10 65.51
N PRO A 241 -6.94 36.08 64.81
CA PRO A 241 -5.51 36.00 64.55
C PRO A 241 -5.14 37.04 63.49
N THR A 242 -4.23 37.95 63.85
CA THR A 242 -3.61 38.90 62.93
C THR A 242 -2.94 38.13 61.79
N LEU A 243 -3.43 38.29 60.55
CA LEU A 243 -2.86 37.63 59.37
C LEU A 243 -1.40 38.06 59.17
N PRO A 244 -0.46 37.12 58.93
CA PRO A 244 0.92 37.45 58.61
C PRO A 244 1.02 38.21 57.28
N ASP A 245 2.07 39.02 57.14
CA ASP A 245 2.34 39.83 55.96
C ASP A 245 2.48 38.93 54.71
N PRO A 246 1.80 39.20 53.59
CA PRO A 246 1.90 38.40 52.36
C PRO A 246 3.33 38.22 51.84
N VAL A 247 4.27 39.12 52.16
CA VAL A 247 5.68 38.97 51.76
C VAL A 247 6.33 37.79 52.46
N ASP A 248 6.05 37.57 53.75
CA ASP A 248 6.65 36.49 54.54
C ASP A 248 6.17 35.10 54.07
N LEU A 249 4.92 35.01 53.58
CA LEU A 249 4.33 33.77 53.07
C LEU A 249 4.95 33.30 51.75
N VAL A 250 5.34 34.21 50.87
CA VAL A 250 5.96 33.85 49.58
C VAL A 250 7.39 33.34 49.79
N THR A 251 8.17 34.01 50.64
CA THR A 251 9.53 33.56 50.98
C THR A 251 9.55 32.23 51.71
N ALA A 252 8.57 31.95 52.58
CA ALA A 252 8.49 30.67 53.28
C ALA A 252 8.18 29.48 52.34
N ALA A 253 7.49 29.72 51.22
CA ALA A 253 7.16 28.68 50.24
C ALA A 253 8.32 28.38 49.28
N GLU A 254 9.18 29.36 48.99
CA GLU A 254 10.37 29.16 48.14
C GLU A 254 11.49 28.39 48.85
N ASP A 255 11.56 28.45 50.18
CA ASP A 255 12.60 27.80 51.00
C ASP A 255 12.19 26.41 51.56
N ASP A 256 11.00 25.89 51.21
CA ASP A 256 10.54 24.58 51.69
C ASP A 256 11.23 23.43 50.92
N PRO A 257 12.13 22.65 51.56
CA PRO A 257 12.88 21.58 50.92
C PRO A 257 12.00 20.39 50.50
N GLU A 258 10.74 20.34 50.95
CA GLU A 258 9.76 19.34 50.51
C GLU A 258 9.02 19.75 49.23
N THR A 259 9.20 20.97 48.74
CA THR A 259 8.63 21.38 47.45
C THR A 259 9.44 20.67 46.34
N PRO A 260 8.84 19.71 45.61
CA PRO A 260 9.55 19.07 44.52
C PRO A 260 9.90 20.15 43.50
N GLU A 261 11.19 20.31 43.21
CA GLU A 261 11.62 21.11 42.06
C GLU A 261 10.78 20.67 40.87
N ALA A 262 10.12 21.63 40.23
CA ALA A 262 9.34 21.35 39.04
C ALA A 262 10.31 20.94 37.94
N SER A 263 10.61 19.64 37.91
CA SER A 263 11.37 18.98 36.86
C SER A 263 10.45 18.90 35.65
N PHE A 264 10.24 20.06 35.04
CA PHE A 264 9.69 20.12 33.70
C PHE A 264 10.70 19.38 32.83
N PRO A 265 10.29 18.32 32.12
CA PRO A 265 11.19 17.63 31.23
C PRO A 265 11.69 18.66 30.20
N VAL A 266 12.97 19.03 30.34
CA VAL A 266 13.73 19.85 29.40
C VAL A 266 13.88 19.01 28.13
N GLY A 267 12.82 18.94 27.33
CA GLY A 267 12.73 17.99 26.24
C GLY A 267 11.55 18.20 25.29
N TYR A 268 10.66 19.17 25.54
CA TYR A 268 9.74 19.61 24.48
C TYR A 268 10.57 20.39 23.45
N GLY A 269 10.87 19.70 22.35
CA GLY A 269 11.77 20.13 21.29
C GLY A 269 11.53 21.57 20.84
N SER A 270 12.56 22.39 21.03
CA SER A 270 12.77 23.61 20.28
C SER A 270 12.80 23.27 18.78
N ILE A 271 11.64 23.40 18.12
CA ILE A 271 11.56 23.46 16.65
C ILE A 271 12.34 24.68 16.19
N SER A 272 13.58 24.45 15.75
CA SER A 272 14.39 25.47 15.11
C SER A 272 13.80 25.73 13.73
N VAL A 273 13.04 26.81 13.59
CA VAL A 273 12.62 27.31 12.28
C VAL A 273 13.83 27.97 11.64
N GLY A 274 14.50 27.25 10.74
CA GLY A 274 15.63 27.77 9.97
C GLY A 274 15.21 28.98 9.14
N SER A 275 16.00 30.05 9.22
CA SER A 275 15.92 31.27 8.39
C SER A 275 16.83 31.17 7.18
#